data_AF-A0A3C1YRT9-F1
#
_entry.id   AF-A0A3C1YRT9-F1
#
_cell.length_a   1.000
_cell.length_b   1.000
_cell.length_c   1.000
_cell.angle_alpha   90.00
_cell.angle_beta   90.00
_cell.angle_gamma   90.00
#
_symmetry.space_group_name_H-M   'P 1'
#
loop_
_entity.id
_entity.type
_entity.pdbx_description
1 polymer ?
#
loop_
_entity_poly.entity_id
_entity_poly.type
_entity_poly.pdbx_seq_one_letter_code
_entity_poly.pdbx_strand_id
1 'polypeptide(L)'
;MKKLLITVMAIIFSGASFAQTDSTKANGNWNAASTWKSGTVPTGAGTYIIRVTDSVYFSAAATITGTVKTLSGKIGVFDSSKVVFKAGSTYEHAVNGGTLPKVVWDSGSSCVITGLVGNAPSNGNQNFYNLTWNCPAQSGGLNLGMANNTIGGTVRIIKSNSQYFRLTAGNVTVPSGRKLITINGDVILDTLTAYFTSTGSSSPSDTFSVVIKGNINSKGTFNLANGSAGMVNLFVAGNITVTEGSFTTNSTTTVPDSLIFNGTTKQTFIRGGAVTSSNIRFAVRKGAIVDFDTCTIGGSAASTFTLAAGGTIISGRSNGFKGNINGGGAIILDSAANFEYDGTVAQADTLLPTVVNNLTINNAAGVTLKSPTRINGILTLKAGMFDNTVPFTLGPSGSIVNGGGSLKVPVTSVKSLNENGIPVSFFVQQNYPNPFNPSTTIVFGIAKSGFVSAKVFNLLGQEVADVMNEYKNAGEYSINFNASHLSSGVYLYRIQSGNSVAVKRMLLMK
;
A
#
# COMPACT_ATOMS: atom_id res chain seq x y z
N MET A 1 19.33 -32.24 -43.74
CA MET A 1 19.17 -32.85 -42.41
C MET A 1 20.34 -32.45 -41.52
N LYS A 2 20.17 -31.42 -40.69
CA LYS A 2 21.13 -31.02 -39.63
C LYS A 2 20.36 -31.10 -38.32
N LYS A 3 20.76 -32.02 -37.42
CA LYS A 3 20.13 -32.18 -36.10
C LYS A 3 20.62 -31.06 -35.18
N LEU A 4 19.67 -30.31 -34.65
CA LEU A 4 19.83 -29.29 -33.62
C LEU A 4 20.03 -30.01 -32.27
N LEU A 5 21.18 -29.82 -31.63
CA LEU A 5 21.46 -30.36 -30.29
C LEU A 5 21.09 -29.30 -29.25
N ILE A 6 20.15 -29.63 -28.38
CA ILE A 6 19.71 -28.81 -27.25
C ILE A 6 20.76 -28.92 -26.14
N THR A 7 21.38 -27.80 -25.77
CA THR A 7 22.26 -27.71 -24.60
C THR A 7 21.40 -27.65 -23.33
N VAL A 8 21.34 -28.77 -22.60
CA VAL A 8 20.84 -28.81 -21.22
C VAL A 8 21.97 -28.34 -20.32
N MET A 9 21.78 -27.21 -19.64
CA MET A 9 22.70 -26.70 -18.63
C MET A 9 22.52 -27.50 -17.34
N ALA A 10 23.25 -28.61 -17.22
CA ALA A 10 23.41 -29.32 -15.96
C ALA A 10 24.37 -28.54 -15.07
N ILE A 11 23.88 -28.05 -13.92
CA ILE A 11 24.73 -27.50 -12.86
C ILE A 11 25.43 -28.69 -12.20
N ILE A 12 26.67 -28.94 -12.62
CA ILE A 12 27.58 -29.90 -12.02
C ILE A 12 28.11 -29.30 -10.73
N PHE A 13 27.73 -29.84 -9.58
CA PHE A 13 28.45 -29.62 -8.33
C PHE A 13 29.76 -30.42 -8.40
N SER A 14 30.89 -29.73 -8.51
CA SER A 14 32.21 -30.33 -8.36
C SER A 14 32.41 -30.77 -6.92
N GLY A 15 32.79 -32.03 -6.76
CA GLY A 15 33.08 -32.64 -5.47
C GLY A 15 34.30 -32.03 -4.80
N ALA A 16 34.05 -31.30 -3.72
CA ALA A 16 34.83 -31.44 -2.50
C ALA A 16 33.88 -32.05 -1.46
N SER A 17 33.97 -33.36 -1.28
CA SER A 17 33.35 -34.09 -0.19
C SER A 17 33.98 -33.67 1.14
N PHE A 18 33.54 -32.52 1.68
CA PHE A 18 33.50 -32.33 3.12
C PHE A 18 32.19 -32.93 3.61
N ALA A 19 32.21 -34.24 3.87
CA ALA A 19 31.25 -34.86 4.77
C ALA A 19 31.50 -34.27 6.18
N GLN A 20 30.84 -33.16 6.51
CA GLN A 20 30.85 -32.65 7.87
C GLN A 20 29.79 -33.43 8.64
N THR A 21 30.27 -34.38 9.43
CA THR A 21 29.54 -35.30 10.29
C THR A 21 28.39 -34.63 11.04
N ASP A 22 27.23 -35.29 11.03
CA ASP A 22 26.16 -35.19 12.04
C ASP A 22 26.76 -35.19 13.46
N SER A 23 27.11 -34.01 13.99
CA SER A 23 27.58 -33.87 15.37
C SER A 23 26.37 -33.98 16.30
N THR A 24 25.92 -35.21 16.48
CA THR A 24 24.74 -35.60 17.26
C THR A 24 25.16 -35.92 18.69
N LYS A 25 24.51 -35.30 19.67
CA LYS A 25 24.68 -35.67 21.09
C LYS A 25 23.34 -35.76 21.78
N ALA A 26 23.24 -36.78 22.62
CA ALA A 26 22.00 -37.29 23.18
C ALA A 26 21.36 -36.38 24.25
N ASN A 27 22.08 -35.46 24.91
CA ASN A 27 21.57 -34.50 25.91
C ASN A 27 22.70 -33.54 26.37
N GLY A 28 22.40 -32.29 26.75
CA GLY A 28 23.39 -31.42 27.42
C GLY A 28 23.14 -29.90 27.38
N ASN A 29 23.90 -29.17 28.21
CA ASN A 29 23.92 -27.70 28.22
C ASN A 29 24.96 -27.18 27.21
N TRP A 30 24.52 -26.48 26.17
CA TRP A 30 25.38 -26.07 25.05
C TRP A 30 26.25 -24.84 25.35
N ASN A 31 26.13 -24.21 26.53
CA ASN A 31 26.95 -23.04 26.87
C ASN A 31 27.26 -22.81 28.37
N ALA A 32 27.27 -23.84 29.22
CA ALA A 32 27.75 -23.71 30.60
C ALA A 32 29.28 -23.77 30.73
N ALA A 33 29.89 -22.84 31.49
CA ALA A 33 31.33 -22.71 31.65
C ALA A 33 32.02 -23.84 32.46
N SER A 34 31.32 -24.54 33.35
CA SER A 34 31.89 -25.56 34.25
C SER A 34 31.61 -27.01 33.84
N THR A 35 30.84 -27.24 32.77
CA THR A 35 30.51 -28.58 32.24
C THR A 35 30.85 -28.66 30.75
N TRP A 36 32.11 -28.43 30.41
CA TRP A 36 32.58 -28.58 29.03
C TRP A 36 32.94 -30.04 28.74
N LYS A 37 32.04 -30.77 28.08
CA LYS A 37 32.41 -31.90 27.21
C LYS A 37 31.70 -31.83 25.86
N SER A 38 32.35 -31.08 24.96
CA SER A 38 32.22 -31.00 23.50
C SER A 38 30.81 -30.75 22.92
N GLY A 39 30.63 -29.54 22.40
CA GLY A 39 29.44 -29.09 21.68
C GLY A 39 29.47 -27.58 21.63
N THR A 40 30.28 -27.00 20.75
CA THR A 40 30.27 -25.57 20.48
C THR A 40 28.84 -25.14 20.11
N VAL A 41 28.37 -24.01 20.66
CA VAL A 41 27.22 -23.29 20.11
C VAL A 41 27.34 -23.30 18.58
N PRO A 42 26.27 -23.52 17.80
CA PRO A 42 26.30 -23.46 16.34
C PRO A 42 26.96 -22.18 15.79
N THR A 43 28.28 -22.20 15.62
CA THR A 43 29.11 -21.13 15.09
C THR A 43 29.70 -21.63 13.78
N GLY A 44 28.97 -21.40 12.69
CA GLY A 44 29.31 -21.89 11.35
C GLY A 44 28.06 -22.13 10.49
N ALA A 45 28.24 -22.38 9.19
CA ALA A 45 27.14 -22.59 8.22
C ALA A 45 26.52 -24.00 8.26
N GLY A 46 26.87 -24.84 9.23
CA GLY A 46 26.42 -26.23 9.33
C GLY A 46 24.98 -26.38 9.80
N THR A 47 24.43 -27.60 9.65
CA THR A 47 23.13 -28.00 10.19
C THR A 47 23.30 -28.86 11.42
N TYR A 48 22.62 -28.51 12.52
CA TYR A 48 22.64 -29.21 13.79
C TYR A 48 21.26 -29.83 14.05
N ILE A 49 21.20 -31.16 14.16
CA ILE A 49 19.94 -31.90 14.33
C ILE A 49 19.80 -32.37 15.78
N ILE A 50 18.70 -31.97 16.42
CA ILE A 50 18.30 -32.38 17.77
C ILE A 50 17.26 -33.49 17.62
N ARG A 51 17.63 -34.73 17.97
CA ARG A 51 16.78 -35.92 17.75
C ARG A 51 15.71 -36.05 18.83
N VAL A 52 14.79 -37.00 18.64
CA VAL A 52 13.63 -37.25 19.53
C VAL A 52 14.04 -37.39 21.00
N THR A 53 15.18 -38.03 21.27
CA THR A 53 15.69 -38.33 22.61
C THR A 53 16.45 -37.18 23.26
N ASP A 54 16.70 -36.11 22.52
CA ASP A 54 17.70 -35.12 22.87
C ASP A 54 17.07 -33.87 23.50
N SER A 55 17.67 -33.40 24.59
CA SER A 55 17.35 -32.13 25.24
C SER A 55 18.59 -31.26 25.34
N VAL A 56 18.48 -30.08 24.74
CA VAL A 56 19.54 -29.08 24.62
C VAL A 56 19.15 -27.86 25.42
N TYR A 57 20.05 -27.36 26.26
CA TYR A 57 19.77 -26.19 27.09
C TYR A 57 20.80 -25.09 26.90
N PHE A 58 20.37 -23.83 26.96
CA PHE A 58 21.23 -22.65 27.00
C PHE A 58 21.09 -21.93 28.35
N SER A 59 22.16 -21.94 29.14
CA SER A 59 22.32 -21.30 30.47
C SER A 59 23.10 -19.98 30.48
N ALA A 60 23.68 -19.59 29.35
CA ALA A 60 24.29 -18.28 29.12
C ALA A 60 23.80 -17.66 27.81
N ALA A 61 24.32 -16.48 27.44
CA ALA A 61 24.08 -15.92 26.11
C ALA A 61 24.73 -16.80 25.02
N ALA A 62 24.10 -16.87 23.85
CA ALA A 62 24.61 -17.62 22.71
C ALA A 62 24.19 -16.99 21.38
N THR A 63 25.02 -17.16 20.35
CA THR A 63 24.74 -16.70 18.99
C THR A 63 24.75 -17.87 18.04
N ILE A 64 23.70 -18.01 17.24
CA ILE A 64 23.54 -19.05 16.24
C ILE A 64 23.65 -18.42 14.86
N THR A 65 24.56 -18.93 14.03
CA THR A 65 24.78 -18.45 12.66
C THR A 65 24.46 -19.50 11.59
N GLY A 66 24.16 -20.74 12.00
CA GLY A 66 23.86 -21.88 11.12
C GLY A 66 22.40 -22.32 11.18
N THR A 67 22.16 -23.58 10.83
CA THR A 67 20.83 -24.18 10.89
C THR A 67 20.69 -25.09 12.11
N VAL A 68 19.60 -24.97 12.86
CA VAL A 68 19.25 -25.87 13.96
C VAL A 68 17.90 -26.50 13.67
N LYS A 69 17.81 -27.83 13.66
CA LYS A 69 16.59 -28.59 13.35
C LYS A 69 16.19 -29.47 14.53
N THR A 70 14.92 -29.45 14.92
CA THR A 70 14.38 -30.34 15.96
C THR A 70 13.50 -31.43 15.37
N LEU A 71 13.77 -32.69 15.71
CA LEU A 71 12.99 -33.89 15.41
C LEU A 71 12.30 -34.43 16.68
N SER A 72 11.65 -33.57 17.47
CA SER A 72 10.95 -33.83 18.74
C SER A 72 11.78 -33.65 20.01
N GLY A 73 13.10 -33.53 19.90
CA GLY A 73 13.93 -33.04 20.98
C GLY A 73 13.69 -31.55 21.28
N LYS A 74 14.14 -31.09 22.43
CA LYS A 74 13.79 -29.74 22.96
C LYS A 74 15.02 -28.83 23.01
N ILE A 75 14.79 -27.56 22.67
CA ILE A 75 15.70 -26.46 23.00
C ILE A 75 15.10 -25.70 24.18
N GLY A 76 15.69 -25.84 25.36
CA GLY A 76 15.40 -25.02 26.52
C GLY A 76 16.31 -23.79 26.54
N VAL A 77 15.72 -22.62 26.68
CA VAL A 77 16.44 -21.37 26.93
C VAL A 77 16.03 -20.88 28.30
N PHE A 78 16.97 -20.82 29.24
CA PHE A 78 16.67 -20.26 30.57
C PHE A 78 16.44 -18.75 30.43
N ASP A 79 15.55 -18.15 31.24
CA ASP A 79 15.14 -16.74 31.08
C ASP A 79 16.32 -15.74 31.21
N SER A 80 17.40 -16.13 31.91
CA SER A 80 18.65 -15.37 32.01
C SER A 80 19.55 -15.45 30.76
N SER A 81 19.21 -16.31 29.80
CA SER A 81 20.02 -16.63 28.63
C SER A 81 19.48 -15.95 27.37
N LYS A 82 20.25 -15.02 26.80
CA LYS A 82 19.92 -14.41 25.51
C LYS A 82 20.51 -15.23 24.36
N VAL A 83 19.68 -16.06 23.74
CA VAL A 83 20.05 -16.80 22.51
C VAL A 83 19.58 -16.02 21.29
N VAL A 84 20.46 -15.81 20.32
CA VAL A 84 20.21 -14.98 19.13
C VAL A 84 20.46 -15.78 17.85
N PHE A 85 19.46 -15.90 16.99
CA PHE A 85 19.63 -16.36 15.61
C PHE A 85 20.01 -15.17 14.72
N LYS A 86 21.19 -15.20 14.09
CA LYS A 86 21.73 -14.13 13.24
C LYS A 86 21.18 -14.16 11.81
N ALA A 87 21.49 -13.12 11.04
CA ALA A 87 21.22 -13.08 9.60
C ALA A 87 21.69 -14.37 8.91
N GLY A 88 20.83 -14.97 8.08
CA GLY A 88 21.12 -16.20 7.36
C GLY A 88 20.98 -17.50 8.18
N SER A 89 20.85 -17.41 9.51
CA SER A 89 20.62 -18.59 10.35
C SER A 89 19.17 -19.07 10.26
N THR A 90 18.97 -20.37 10.51
CA THR A 90 17.66 -21.01 10.43
C THR A 90 17.39 -21.89 11.65
N TYR A 91 16.19 -21.79 12.19
CA TYR A 91 15.63 -22.81 13.06
C TYR A 91 14.54 -23.58 12.31
N GLU A 92 14.64 -24.90 12.23
CA GLU A 92 13.63 -25.77 11.64
C GLU A 92 12.89 -26.59 12.71
N HIS A 93 11.59 -26.34 12.86
CA HIS A 93 10.67 -27.09 13.70
C HIS A 93 10.02 -28.24 12.93
N ALA A 94 10.68 -29.40 12.92
CA ALA A 94 10.23 -30.62 12.25
C ALA A 94 9.50 -31.57 13.21
N VAL A 95 8.59 -31.03 14.03
CA VAL A 95 7.86 -31.75 15.08
C VAL A 95 6.37 -31.45 15.02
N ASN A 96 5.51 -32.43 15.26
CA ASN A 96 4.08 -32.21 15.47
C ASN A 96 3.83 -31.74 16.92
N GLY A 97 3.36 -30.50 17.11
CA GLY A 97 3.29 -29.89 18.44
C GLY A 97 4.67 -29.49 18.96
N GLY A 98 4.99 -29.83 20.21
CA GLY A 98 6.27 -29.49 20.84
C GLY A 98 6.37 -28.03 21.29
N THR A 99 7.59 -27.51 21.40
CA THR A 99 7.86 -26.17 21.94
C THR A 99 8.84 -25.43 21.03
N LEU A 100 8.44 -24.26 20.53
CA LEU A 100 9.37 -23.36 19.86
C LEU A 100 10.32 -22.74 20.91
N PRO A 101 11.61 -22.54 20.57
CA PRO A 101 12.54 -21.90 21.47
C PRO A 101 12.16 -20.41 21.61
N LYS A 102 12.26 -19.86 22.82
CA LYS A 102 12.13 -18.42 23.06
C LYS A 102 13.50 -17.79 22.84
N VAL A 103 13.68 -17.13 21.70
CA VAL A 103 14.97 -16.59 21.25
C VAL A 103 14.79 -15.22 20.62
N VAL A 104 15.90 -14.53 20.40
CA VAL A 104 15.93 -13.31 19.59
C VAL A 104 16.18 -13.69 18.14
N TRP A 105 15.33 -13.19 17.25
CA TRP A 105 15.44 -13.36 15.81
C TRP A 105 15.99 -12.08 15.19
N ASP A 106 17.29 -12.03 14.90
CA ASP A 106 17.90 -10.86 14.26
C ASP A 106 17.43 -10.75 12.80
N SER A 107 17.64 -9.55 12.24
CA SER A 107 17.38 -9.29 10.83
C SER A 107 18.04 -10.31 9.92
N GLY A 108 17.25 -10.94 9.06
CA GLY A 108 17.66 -11.98 8.12
C GLY A 108 17.60 -13.42 8.67
N SER A 109 17.26 -13.64 9.94
CA SER A 109 17.08 -14.99 10.50
C SER A 109 15.74 -15.62 10.10
N SER A 110 15.63 -16.95 10.14
CA SER A 110 14.43 -17.67 9.70
C SER A 110 13.97 -18.73 10.70
N CYS A 111 12.68 -18.72 11.03
CA CYS A 111 11.98 -19.84 11.65
C CYS A 111 11.21 -20.59 10.56
N VAL A 112 11.48 -21.89 10.39
CA VAL A 112 10.86 -22.76 9.39
C VAL A 112 10.10 -23.87 10.10
N ILE A 113 8.81 -24.02 9.84
CA ILE A 113 7.95 -25.01 10.47
C ILE A 113 7.57 -26.06 9.43
N THR A 114 7.95 -27.31 9.66
CA THR A 114 7.80 -28.40 8.67
C THR A 114 7.05 -29.62 9.19
N GLY A 115 7.06 -29.85 10.51
CA GLY A 115 6.58 -31.13 11.07
C GLY A 115 5.15 -31.16 11.60
N LEU A 116 4.36 -30.10 11.43
CA LEU A 116 3.02 -30.05 12.03
C LEU A 116 2.01 -30.91 11.27
N VAL A 117 1.18 -31.63 12.03
CA VAL A 117 0.06 -32.43 11.52
C VAL A 117 -1.24 -31.87 12.09
N GLY A 118 -1.51 -32.12 13.38
CA GLY A 118 -2.74 -31.69 14.06
C GLY A 118 -2.52 -30.81 15.29
N ASN A 119 -1.27 -30.64 15.73
CA ASN A 119 -0.95 -29.91 16.95
C ASN A 119 -0.03 -28.73 16.64
N ALA A 120 -0.42 -27.53 17.05
CA ALA A 120 0.45 -26.36 16.99
C ALA A 120 1.53 -26.43 18.08
N PRO A 121 2.72 -25.85 17.86
CA PRO A 121 3.74 -25.79 18.90
C PRO A 121 3.37 -24.77 19.98
N SER A 122 3.80 -25.05 21.21
CA SER A 122 3.84 -24.05 22.28
C SER A 122 4.91 -22.98 22.00
N ASN A 123 4.82 -21.83 22.69
CA ASN A 123 5.68 -20.65 22.51
C ASN A 123 5.61 -19.99 21.11
N GLY A 124 4.55 -20.21 20.33
CA GLY A 124 4.33 -19.48 19.07
C GLY A 124 4.11 -17.98 19.23
N ASN A 125 3.65 -17.54 20.41
CA ASN A 125 3.40 -16.13 20.69
C ASN A 125 4.70 -15.36 21.01
N GLN A 126 5.51 -15.13 19.98
CA GLN A 126 6.77 -14.38 20.06
C GLN A 126 7.02 -13.63 18.74
N ASN A 127 7.98 -12.73 18.76
CA ASN A 127 8.48 -12.11 17.53
C ASN A 127 9.24 -13.15 16.70
N PHE A 128 9.24 -12.98 15.39
CA PHE A 128 10.12 -13.70 14.46
C PHE A 128 10.72 -12.69 13.48
N TYR A 129 11.80 -13.02 12.79
CA TYR A 129 12.20 -12.23 11.61
C TYR A 129 11.50 -12.76 10.36
N ASN A 130 11.97 -13.86 9.76
CA ASN A 130 11.22 -14.58 8.73
C ASN A 130 10.49 -15.79 9.33
N LEU A 131 9.28 -16.08 8.84
CA LEU A 131 8.50 -17.24 9.23
C LEU A 131 8.09 -18.03 7.98
N THR A 132 8.53 -19.29 7.87
CA THR A 132 8.13 -20.20 6.79
C THR A 132 7.26 -21.32 7.33
N TRP A 133 6.12 -21.57 6.69
CA TRP A 133 5.19 -22.65 6.98
C TRP A 133 5.15 -23.64 5.81
N ASN A 134 5.68 -24.85 6.03
CA ASN A 134 5.73 -25.90 5.02
C ASN A 134 5.33 -27.25 5.65
N CYS A 135 4.06 -27.36 6.02
CA CYS A 135 3.50 -28.53 6.70
C CYS A 135 2.60 -29.32 5.72
N PRO A 136 3.16 -30.18 4.85
CA PRO A 136 2.38 -30.94 3.86
C PRO A 136 1.46 -31.99 4.49
N ALA A 137 1.71 -32.39 5.74
CA ALA A 137 0.90 -33.37 6.47
C ALA A 137 -0.14 -32.71 7.39
N GLN A 138 -0.34 -31.39 7.31
CA GLN A 138 -1.30 -30.69 8.17
C GLN A 138 -2.71 -31.25 7.94
N SER A 139 -3.39 -31.64 9.02
CA SER A 139 -4.71 -32.28 9.01
C SER A 139 -5.82 -31.41 9.60
N GLY A 140 -5.47 -30.27 10.20
CA GLY A 140 -6.45 -29.32 10.74
C GLY A 140 -5.91 -27.89 10.79
N GLY A 141 -6.76 -26.95 11.17
CA GLY A 141 -6.42 -25.54 11.22
C GLY A 141 -5.55 -25.15 12.42
N LEU A 142 -4.32 -24.70 12.17
CA LEU A 142 -3.32 -24.43 13.21
C LEU A 142 -3.03 -22.95 13.38
N ASN A 143 -2.55 -22.57 14.57
CA ASN A 143 -2.21 -21.19 14.89
C ASN A 143 -0.96 -21.07 15.77
N LEU A 144 -0.28 -19.92 15.71
CA LEU A 144 0.86 -19.62 16.59
C LEU A 144 0.49 -18.68 17.75
N GLY A 145 -0.70 -18.10 17.75
CA GLY A 145 -1.16 -17.23 18.83
C GLY A 145 -0.43 -15.89 18.91
N MET A 146 0.04 -15.35 17.78
CA MET A 146 1.00 -14.24 17.69
C MET A 146 0.45 -12.84 18.04
N ALA A 147 -0.59 -12.74 18.86
CA ALA A 147 -1.14 -11.43 19.22
C ALA A 147 -0.09 -10.53 19.88
N ASN A 148 -0.06 -9.27 19.48
CA ASN A 148 0.88 -8.23 19.95
C ASN A 148 2.35 -8.50 19.62
N ASN A 149 2.63 -9.31 18.60
CA ASN A 149 3.97 -9.58 18.10
C ASN A 149 4.19 -9.08 16.67
N THR A 150 5.47 -9.02 16.30
CA THR A 150 5.96 -8.55 15.01
C THR A 150 6.75 -9.65 14.31
N ILE A 151 6.51 -9.77 13.01
CA ILE A 151 7.34 -10.50 12.06
C ILE A 151 8.17 -9.46 11.31
N GLY A 152 9.49 -9.47 11.53
CA GLY A 152 10.41 -8.45 11.01
C GLY A 152 10.61 -8.50 9.50
N GLY A 153 10.39 -9.66 8.87
CA GLY A 153 10.53 -9.91 7.45
C GLY A 153 9.31 -10.63 6.89
N THR A 154 9.54 -11.70 6.13
CA THR A 154 8.52 -12.36 5.31
C THR A 154 7.80 -13.48 6.05
N VAL A 155 6.49 -13.59 5.80
CA VAL A 155 5.69 -14.79 6.10
C VAL A 155 5.49 -15.56 4.81
N ARG A 156 6.02 -16.78 4.73
CA ARG A 156 5.93 -17.63 3.54
C ARG A 156 5.21 -18.94 3.87
N ILE A 157 4.13 -19.23 3.16
CA ILE A 157 3.40 -20.50 3.27
C ILE A 157 3.63 -21.28 1.99
N ILE A 158 4.37 -22.37 2.10
CA ILE A 158 4.68 -23.25 0.97
C ILE A 158 3.57 -24.29 0.81
N LYS A 159 3.25 -24.99 1.89
CA LYS A 159 2.21 -26.02 1.94
C LYS A 159 1.54 -26.02 3.31
N SER A 160 0.22 -26.17 3.30
CA SER A 160 -0.57 -26.43 4.50
C SER A 160 -1.67 -27.46 4.24
N ASN A 161 -1.56 -28.24 3.15
CA ASN A 161 -2.51 -29.28 2.76
C ASN A 161 -3.98 -28.77 2.71
N SER A 162 -4.15 -27.54 2.22
CA SER A 162 -5.46 -26.85 2.19
C SER A 162 -6.10 -26.65 3.56
N GLN A 163 -5.34 -26.82 4.64
CA GLN A 163 -5.71 -26.42 5.99
C GLN A 163 -5.13 -25.03 6.26
N TYR A 164 -5.88 -24.18 6.96
CA TYR A 164 -5.39 -22.83 7.21
C TYR A 164 -4.29 -22.81 8.28
N PHE A 165 -3.23 -22.05 8.02
CA PHE A 165 -2.36 -21.47 9.05
C PHE A 165 -2.93 -20.10 9.43
N ARG A 166 -3.16 -19.85 10.72
CA ARG A 166 -3.59 -18.54 11.23
C ARG A 166 -2.59 -17.93 12.19
N LEU A 167 -2.36 -16.62 12.11
CA LEU A 167 -1.39 -15.94 12.99
C LEU A 167 -1.84 -16.03 14.46
N THR A 168 -3.12 -15.74 14.72
CA THR A 168 -3.71 -15.84 16.07
C THR A 168 -5.17 -16.26 16.03
N ALA A 169 -5.67 -16.74 17.16
CA ALA A 169 -7.08 -16.99 17.41
C ALA A 169 -7.57 -16.31 18.71
N GLY A 170 -8.89 -16.17 18.88
CA GLY A 170 -9.51 -15.58 20.07
C GLY A 170 -9.32 -16.37 21.37
N ASN A 171 -9.19 -17.69 21.26
CA ASN A 171 -9.09 -18.65 22.38
C ASN A 171 -7.65 -18.87 22.89
N VAL A 172 -6.67 -18.12 22.40
CA VAL A 172 -5.29 -18.16 22.92
C VAL A 172 -5.23 -17.27 24.18
N THR A 173 -4.34 -17.58 25.13
CA THR A 173 -4.07 -16.85 26.39
C THR A 173 -3.63 -15.39 26.13
N VAL A 174 -4.54 -14.60 25.62
CA VAL A 174 -4.38 -13.19 25.27
C VAL A 174 -5.66 -12.53 25.75
N PRO A 175 -5.58 -11.55 26.66
CA PRO A 175 -6.76 -10.86 27.17
C PRO A 175 -7.68 -10.41 26.03
N SER A 176 -8.99 -10.52 26.25
CA SER A 176 -10.02 -10.04 25.33
C SER A 176 -9.79 -8.55 25.03
N GLY A 177 -9.77 -8.17 23.75
CA GLY A 177 -9.52 -6.78 23.35
C GLY A 177 -8.84 -6.63 21.98
N ARG A 178 -8.27 -5.45 21.74
CA ARG A 178 -7.58 -5.11 20.49
C ARG A 178 -6.23 -5.83 20.42
N LYS A 179 -6.07 -6.73 19.45
CA LYS A 179 -4.85 -7.52 19.21
C LYS A 179 -4.14 -6.99 17.95
N LEU A 180 -2.89 -6.56 18.07
CA LEU A 180 -2.10 -6.02 16.95
C LEU A 180 -1.07 -7.06 16.48
N ILE A 181 -0.96 -7.28 15.17
CA ILE A 181 0.11 -8.08 14.57
C ILE A 181 0.73 -7.28 13.44
N THR A 182 2.06 -7.20 13.40
CA THR A 182 2.78 -6.48 12.34
C THR A 182 3.64 -7.44 11.54
N ILE A 183 3.56 -7.39 10.22
CA ILE A 183 4.44 -8.05 9.28
C ILE A 183 5.15 -6.95 8.50
N ASN A 184 6.43 -6.76 8.75
CA ASN A 184 7.22 -5.71 8.11
C ASN A 184 7.63 -6.07 6.67
N GLY A 185 7.65 -7.35 6.31
CA GLY A 185 7.94 -7.83 4.95
C GLY A 185 6.69 -8.32 4.21
N ASP A 186 6.91 -9.25 3.29
CA ASP A 186 5.88 -9.79 2.40
C ASP A 186 5.09 -10.94 3.05
N VAL A 187 3.90 -11.21 2.52
CA VAL A 187 3.17 -12.46 2.73
C VAL A 187 3.10 -13.22 1.41
N ILE A 188 3.66 -14.43 1.38
CA ILE A 188 3.81 -15.23 0.15
C ILE A 188 3.15 -16.59 0.33
N LEU A 189 2.24 -16.97 -0.58
CA LEU A 189 1.65 -18.31 -0.65
C LEU A 189 2.08 -18.96 -1.96
N ASP A 190 2.95 -19.96 -1.90
CA ASP A 190 3.64 -20.51 -3.08
C ASP A 190 2.82 -21.54 -3.88
N THR A 191 1.77 -22.10 -3.30
CA THR A 191 1.02 -23.21 -3.91
C THR A 191 -0.48 -23.05 -3.71
N LEU A 192 -1.27 -23.72 -4.55
CA LEU A 192 -2.73 -23.78 -4.41
C LEU A 192 -3.20 -24.37 -3.06
N THR A 193 -2.39 -25.25 -2.45
CA THR A 193 -2.69 -25.88 -1.16
C THR A 193 -2.13 -25.10 0.03
N ALA A 194 -1.48 -23.95 -0.21
CA ALA A 194 -1.17 -22.99 0.84
C ALA A 194 -2.44 -22.23 1.21
N TYR A 195 -2.79 -22.26 2.49
CA TYR A 195 -3.94 -21.53 3.02
C TYR A 195 -3.48 -20.72 4.22
N PHE A 196 -3.48 -19.40 4.05
CA PHE A 196 -3.25 -18.42 5.10
C PHE A 196 -4.56 -17.78 5.54
N THR A 197 -4.76 -17.65 6.85
CA THR A 197 -5.80 -16.82 7.43
C THR A 197 -5.14 -15.80 8.35
N SER A 198 -5.50 -14.52 8.25
CA SER A 198 -4.84 -13.54 9.12
C SER A 198 -5.16 -13.79 10.60
N THR A 199 -6.45 -13.94 10.97
CA THR A 199 -6.89 -14.21 12.35
C THR A 199 -8.26 -14.91 12.41
N GLY A 200 -8.75 -15.19 13.63
CA GLY A 200 -10.08 -15.79 13.82
C GLY A 200 -10.56 -15.77 15.27
N SER A 201 -11.85 -15.54 15.52
CA SER A 201 -12.42 -15.65 16.87
C SER A 201 -13.86 -16.17 16.85
N SER A 202 -14.31 -16.60 18.03
CA SER A 202 -15.72 -16.85 18.35
C SER A 202 -16.26 -15.83 19.36
N SER A 203 -15.44 -14.85 19.79
CA SER A 203 -15.87 -13.76 20.68
C SER A 203 -16.15 -12.47 19.90
N PRO A 204 -17.34 -11.85 20.05
CA PRO A 204 -17.67 -10.58 19.38
C PRO A 204 -16.89 -9.39 19.92
N SER A 205 -16.29 -9.49 21.11
CA SER A 205 -15.46 -8.43 21.70
C SER A 205 -14.04 -8.39 21.13
N ASP A 206 -13.61 -9.43 20.39
CA ASP A 206 -12.27 -9.46 19.81
C ASP A 206 -12.19 -8.54 18.58
N THR A 207 -11.16 -7.71 18.55
CA THR A 207 -10.80 -6.94 17.36
C THR A 207 -9.33 -7.17 17.03
N PHE A 208 -9.06 -7.63 15.82
CA PHE A 208 -7.72 -7.84 15.32
C PHE A 208 -7.32 -6.70 14.38
N SER A 209 -6.09 -6.22 14.52
CA SER A 209 -5.42 -5.36 13.56
C SER A 209 -4.19 -6.10 13.05
N VAL A 210 -4.16 -6.40 11.75
CA VAL A 210 -3.00 -7.01 11.09
C VAL A 210 -2.44 -5.97 10.13
N VAL A 211 -1.17 -5.62 10.28
CA VAL A 211 -0.49 -4.64 9.43
C VAL A 211 0.55 -5.36 8.59
N ILE A 212 0.39 -5.36 7.27
CA ILE A 212 1.36 -5.89 6.30
C ILE A 212 1.99 -4.70 5.58
N LYS A 213 3.29 -4.48 5.79
CA LYS A 213 4.01 -3.39 5.14
C LYS A 213 4.53 -3.77 3.75
N GLY A 214 4.82 -5.03 3.51
CA GLY A 214 5.22 -5.54 2.21
C GLY A 214 4.03 -5.93 1.32
N ASN A 215 4.33 -6.72 0.31
CA ASN A 215 3.38 -7.22 -0.68
C ASN A 215 2.69 -8.51 -0.20
N ILE A 216 1.51 -8.76 -0.72
CA ILE A 216 0.82 -10.04 -0.62
C ILE A 216 0.86 -10.70 -1.99
N ASN A 217 1.56 -11.83 -2.10
CA ASN A 217 1.66 -12.60 -3.35
C ASN A 217 1.12 -14.00 -3.11
N SER A 218 -0.03 -14.34 -3.70
CA SER A 218 -0.72 -15.59 -3.42
C SER A 218 -1.05 -16.40 -4.66
N LYS A 219 -0.53 -17.63 -4.70
CA LYS A 219 -1.09 -18.71 -5.53
C LYS A 219 -2.14 -19.53 -4.77
N GLY A 220 -2.15 -19.46 -3.44
CA GLY A 220 -3.06 -20.20 -2.57
C GLY A 220 -4.28 -19.40 -2.12
N THR A 221 -4.89 -19.85 -1.02
CA THR A 221 -6.02 -19.14 -0.39
C THR A 221 -5.50 -18.13 0.64
N PHE A 222 -5.65 -16.84 0.33
CA PHE A 222 -5.47 -15.76 1.29
C PHE A 222 -6.83 -15.39 1.88
N ASN A 223 -7.02 -15.69 3.16
CA ASN A 223 -8.26 -15.42 3.87
C ASN A 223 -8.05 -14.30 4.90
N LEU A 224 -8.91 -13.28 4.89
CA LEU A 224 -8.85 -12.20 5.88
C LEU A 224 -9.10 -12.76 7.29
N ALA A 225 -10.18 -13.51 7.46
CA ALA A 225 -10.61 -13.97 8.77
C ALA A 225 -11.30 -15.32 8.68
N ASN A 226 -11.15 -16.15 9.72
CA ASN A 226 -11.91 -17.37 9.87
C ASN A 226 -12.45 -17.48 11.30
N GLY A 227 -13.76 -17.34 11.49
CA GLY A 227 -14.36 -17.36 12.83
C GLY A 227 -15.83 -16.97 12.83
N SER A 228 -16.52 -17.32 13.90
CA SER A 228 -17.95 -17.02 14.08
C SER A 228 -18.24 -15.65 14.68
N ALA A 229 -17.23 -14.97 15.22
CA ALA A 229 -17.34 -13.61 15.73
C ALA A 229 -15.97 -12.89 15.73
N GLY A 230 -15.98 -11.64 16.18
CA GLY A 230 -14.81 -10.76 16.18
C GLY A 230 -14.60 -10.10 14.82
N MET A 231 -13.83 -9.03 14.80
CA MET A 231 -13.61 -8.22 13.60
C MET A 231 -12.12 -8.17 13.23
N VAL A 232 -11.81 -8.30 11.95
CA VAL A 232 -10.45 -8.14 11.43
C VAL A 232 -10.30 -6.84 10.65
N ASN A 233 -9.23 -6.10 10.95
CA ASN A 233 -8.78 -4.96 10.18
C ASN A 233 -7.40 -5.29 9.60
N LEU A 234 -7.36 -5.57 8.30
CA LEU A 234 -6.13 -5.84 7.57
C LEU A 234 -5.66 -4.54 6.90
N PHE A 235 -4.55 -3.99 7.36
CA PHE A 235 -3.86 -2.85 6.77
C PHE A 235 -2.76 -3.34 5.84
N VAL A 236 -2.76 -2.87 4.59
CA VAL A 236 -1.76 -3.24 3.59
C VAL A 236 -1.15 -1.98 2.98
N ALA A 237 0.19 -1.95 2.92
CA ALA A 237 0.95 -0.86 2.30
C ALA A 237 1.62 -1.24 0.97
N GLY A 238 1.76 -2.54 0.67
CA GLY A 238 2.29 -3.05 -0.58
C GLY A 238 1.22 -3.51 -1.57
N ASN A 239 1.67 -4.10 -2.67
CA ASN A 239 0.81 -4.68 -3.70
C ASN A 239 0.09 -5.94 -3.17
N ILE A 240 -1.08 -6.22 -3.73
CA ILE A 240 -1.79 -7.48 -3.51
C ILE A 240 -1.97 -8.15 -4.86
N THR A 241 -1.38 -9.32 -5.03
CA THR A 241 -1.45 -10.12 -6.25
C THR A 241 -1.93 -11.53 -5.92
N VAL A 242 -3.07 -11.92 -6.46
CA VAL A 242 -3.63 -13.28 -6.33
C VAL A 242 -3.83 -13.88 -7.72
N THR A 243 -2.94 -14.79 -8.12
CA THR A 243 -2.85 -15.26 -9.53
C THR A 243 -3.71 -16.48 -9.82
N GLU A 244 -3.77 -17.44 -8.90
CA GLU A 244 -4.41 -18.75 -9.12
C GLU A 244 -5.44 -19.11 -8.04
N GLY A 245 -5.15 -18.77 -6.78
CA GLY A 245 -6.00 -19.12 -5.64
C GLY A 245 -7.08 -18.08 -5.36
N SER A 246 -7.55 -18.04 -4.10
CA SER A 246 -8.67 -17.18 -3.70
C SER A 246 -8.26 -16.10 -2.71
N PHE A 247 -8.97 -14.98 -2.77
CA PHE A 247 -8.93 -13.92 -1.77
C PHE A 247 -10.33 -13.81 -1.15
N THR A 248 -10.45 -14.17 0.13
CA THR A 248 -11.75 -14.47 0.77
C THR A 248 -11.81 -13.91 2.20
N THR A 249 -13.02 -13.79 2.76
CA THR A 249 -13.24 -13.85 4.20
C THR A 249 -14.23 -14.96 4.53
N ASN A 250 -13.86 -15.88 5.41
CA ASN A 250 -14.72 -16.98 5.83
C ASN A 250 -15.33 -16.71 7.22
N SER A 251 -15.34 -15.46 7.68
CA SER A 251 -16.00 -15.13 8.93
C SER A 251 -17.52 -15.12 8.75
N THR A 252 -18.24 -15.67 9.74
CA THR A 252 -19.71 -15.65 9.79
C THR A 252 -20.23 -14.57 10.74
N THR A 253 -19.40 -13.58 11.05
CA THR A 253 -19.72 -12.42 11.88
C THR A 253 -20.74 -11.49 11.20
N THR A 254 -21.59 -10.82 11.99
CA THR A 254 -22.46 -9.74 11.51
C THR A 254 -21.69 -8.45 11.23
N VAL A 255 -20.49 -8.31 11.80
CA VAL A 255 -19.62 -7.13 11.66
C VAL A 255 -18.58 -7.41 10.57
N PRO A 256 -18.65 -6.76 9.39
CA PRO A 256 -17.72 -7.06 8.29
C PRO A 256 -16.25 -6.91 8.66
N ASP A 257 -15.41 -7.77 8.06
CA ASP A 257 -13.96 -7.60 8.06
C ASP A 257 -13.55 -6.45 7.13
N SER A 258 -12.38 -5.87 7.38
CA SER A 258 -11.91 -4.70 6.64
C SER A 258 -10.59 -4.97 5.94
N LEU A 259 -10.53 -4.66 4.64
CA LEU A 259 -9.30 -4.53 3.86
C LEU A 259 -9.02 -3.04 3.67
N ILE A 260 -7.89 -2.57 4.21
CA ILE A 260 -7.57 -1.15 4.32
C ILE A 260 -6.23 -0.90 3.65
N PHE A 261 -6.24 -0.16 2.54
CA PHE A 261 -5.03 0.27 1.86
C PHE A 261 -4.47 1.52 2.52
N ASN A 262 -3.19 1.50 2.84
CA ASN A 262 -2.50 2.59 3.55
C ASN A 262 -1.09 2.88 3.02
N GLY A 263 -0.69 2.32 1.88
CA GLY A 263 0.59 2.59 1.23
C GLY A 263 0.60 3.91 0.47
N THR A 264 1.62 4.74 0.72
CA THR A 264 1.79 6.06 0.09
C THR A 264 2.46 6.01 -1.29
N THR A 265 2.95 4.84 -1.69
CA THR A 265 3.35 4.52 -3.07
C THR A 265 2.18 3.86 -3.79
N LYS A 266 2.17 3.91 -5.13
CA LYS A 266 1.15 3.20 -5.94
C LYS A 266 1.13 1.71 -5.55
N GLN A 267 0.02 1.26 -5.00
CA GLN A 267 -0.26 -0.16 -4.73
C GLN A 267 -1.13 -0.69 -5.86
N THR A 268 -0.81 -1.87 -6.37
CA THR A 268 -1.67 -2.56 -7.34
C THR A 268 -2.42 -3.69 -6.65
N PHE A 269 -3.72 -3.79 -6.92
CA PHE A 269 -4.59 -4.88 -6.48
C PHE A 269 -5.00 -5.71 -7.70
N ILE A 270 -4.30 -6.83 -7.92
CA ILE A 270 -4.59 -7.79 -8.99
C ILE A 270 -5.14 -9.08 -8.40
N ARG A 271 -6.24 -9.57 -8.99
CA ARG A 271 -6.81 -10.89 -8.70
C ARG A 271 -7.38 -11.56 -9.95
N GLY A 272 -7.11 -12.86 -10.11
CA GLY A 272 -7.91 -13.75 -10.96
C GLY A 272 -9.23 -14.18 -10.28
N GLY A 273 -10.40 -13.97 -10.93
CA GLY A 273 -11.71 -14.43 -10.44
C GLY A 273 -12.50 -13.42 -9.57
N ALA A 274 -13.63 -13.85 -8.97
CA ALA A 274 -14.52 -13.05 -8.09
C ALA A 274 -14.15 -13.17 -6.59
N VAL A 275 -14.52 -12.20 -5.73
CA VAL A 275 -14.37 -12.34 -4.26
C VAL A 275 -15.47 -13.35 -3.92
N THR A 276 -15.12 -14.58 -3.59
CA THR A 276 -16.12 -15.66 -3.49
C THR A 276 -16.91 -15.62 -2.18
N SER A 277 -16.59 -14.71 -1.25
CA SER A 277 -17.27 -14.60 0.04
C SER A 277 -17.50 -13.15 0.48
N SER A 278 -18.72 -12.99 0.96
CA SER A 278 -19.52 -11.80 1.21
C SER A 278 -19.19 -11.09 2.54
N ASN A 279 -19.30 -9.76 2.55
CA ASN A 279 -19.18 -8.85 3.70
C ASN A 279 -17.75 -8.35 4.03
N ILE A 280 -17.12 -7.63 3.10
CA ILE A 280 -15.84 -6.93 3.35
C ILE A 280 -16.06 -5.41 3.23
N ARG A 281 -15.52 -4.64 4.18
CA ARG A 281 -15.33 -3.19 4.04
C ARG A 281 -13.99 -2.93 3.36
N PHE A 282 -14.02 -2.26 2.23
CA PHE A 282 -12.82 -1.79 1.55
C PHE A 282 -12.60 -0.33 1.91
N ALA A 283 -11.36 0.04 2.25
CA ALA A 283 -11.03 1.44 2.52
C ALA A 283 -9.68 1.83 1.93
N VAL A 284 -9.62 3.02 1.34
CA VAL A 284 -8.38 3.67 0.90
C VAL A 284 -8.16 4.90 1.78
N ARG A 285 -7.06 4.88 2.55
CA ARG A 285 -6.75 5.94 3.52
C ARG A 285 -6.19 7.20 2.86
N LYS A 286 -6.17 8.29 3.62
CA LYS A 286 -5.49 9.54 3.23
C LYS A 286 -4.04 9.27 2.81
N GLY A 287 -3.67 9.79 1.65
CA GLY A 287 -2.34 9.62 1.06
C GLY A 287 -2.09 8.25 0.45
N ALA A 288 -3.03 7.30 0.58
CA ALA A 288 -2.89 5.98 -0.03
C ALA A 288 -3.26 6.01 -1.51
N ILE A 289 -2.52 5.27 -2.34
CA ILE A 289 -2.75 5.17 -3.78
C ILE A 289 -3.00 3.71 -4.13
N VAL A 290 -4.16 3.41 -4.72
CA VAL A 290 -4.54 2.04 -5.09
C VAL A 290 -5.00 1.98 -6.53
N ASP A 291 -4.35 1.13 -7.29
CA ASP A 291 -4.71 0.76 -8.64
C ASP A 291 -5.42 -0.58 -8.64
N PHE A 292 -6.71 -0.52 -8.94
CA PHE A 292 -7.53 -1.72 -9.07
C PHE A 292 -7.37 -2.35 -10.46
N ASP A 293 -6.70 -1.71 -11.41
CA ASP A 293 -6.60 -2.14 -12.79
C ASP A 293 -7.99 -2.61 -13.30
N THR A 294 -8.11 -3.87 -13.70
CA THR A 294 -9.36 -4.49 -14.16
C THR A 294 -10.02 -5.33 -13.06
N CYS A 295 -9.63 -5.22 -11.80
CA CYS A 295 -10.22 -6.01 -10.72
C CYS A 295 -11.53 -5.43 -10.20
N THR A 296 -12.52 -6.31 -10.00
CA THR A 296 -13.77 -5.96 -9.33
C THR A 296 -13.76 -6.45 -7.88
N ILE A 297 -14.08 -5.53 -6.97
CA ILE A 297 -14.30 -5.74 -5.55
C ILE A 297 -15.78 -5.58 -5.20
N GLY A 298 -16.20 -6.15 -4.07
CA GLY A 298 -17.61 -6.20 -3.67
C GLY A 298 -18.34 -7.42 -4.21
N GLY A 299 -19.63 -7.27 -4.53
CA GLY A 299 -20.52 -8.33 -5.01
C GLY A 299 -21.55 -8.81 -3.99
N SER A 300 -21.46 -8.36 -2.73
CA SER A 300 -22.46 -8.60 -1.69
C SER A 300 -23.17 -7.31 -1.31
N ALA A 301 -24.44 -7.42 -0.90
CA ALA A 301 -25.23 -6.32 -0.34
C ALA A 301 -24.57 -5.68 0.90
N ALA A 302 -23.72 -6.42 1.61
CA ALA A 302 -23.09 -5.93 2.83
C ALA A 302 -21.69 -5.32 2.60
N SER A 303 -21.09 -5.51 1.42
CA SER A 303 -19.76 -4.97 1.14
C SER A 303 -19.82 -3.45 0.94
N THR A 304 -19.00 -2.71 1.68
CA THR A 304 -18.91 -1.25 1.61
C THR A 304 -17.57 -0.80 1.03
N PHE A 305 -17.53 0.42 0.51
CA PHE A 305 -16.29 1.05 0.05
C PHE A 305 -16.15 2.46 0.63
N THR A 306 -14.95 2.83 1.05
CA THR A 306 -14.65 4.17 1.54
C THR A 306 -13.33 4.69 0.96
N LEU A 307 -13.39 5.82 0.27
CA LEU A 307 -12.22 6.57 -0.16
C LEU A 307 -12.12 7.85 0.67
N ALA A 308 -11.08 7.94 1.51
CA ALA A 308 -10.88 9.08 2.39
C ALA A 308 -10.31 10.30 1.63
N ALA A 309 -10.48 11.49 2.21
CA ALA A 309 -9.81 12.72 1.77
C ALA A 309 -8.31 12.50 1.52
N GLY A 310 -7.82 12.90 0.34
CA GLY A 310 -6.43 12.73 -0.09
C GLY A 310 -6.02 11.30 -0.45
N GLY A 311 -6.91 10.31 -0.40
CA GLY A 311 -6.67 9.00 -1.01
C GLY A 311 -6.84 9.05 -2.52
N THR A 312 -6.21 8.12 -3.25
CA THR A 312 -6.24 8.03 -4.71
C THR A 312 -6.67 6.63 -5.15
N ILE A 313 -7.63 6.56 -6.08
CA ILE A 313 -8.00 5.31 -6.77
C ILE A 313 -7.72 5.40 -8.26
N ILE A 314 -7.26 4.29 -8.83
CA ILE A 314 -6.97 4.13 -10.26
C ILE A 314 -7.79 2.97 -10.80
N SER A 315 -8.36 3.17 -12.00
CA SER A 315 -9.23 2.21 -12.67
C SER A 315 -8.76 1.95 -14.10
N GLY A 316 -8.61 0.67 -14.46
CA GLY A 316 -8.46 0.17 -15.83
C GLY A 316 -9.75 -0.38 -16.45
N ARG A 317 -10.88 -0.43 -15.72
CA ARG A 317 -12.16 -0.96 -16.21
C ARG A 317 -12.83 -0.04 -17.22
N SER A 318 -13.42 -0.59 -18.29
CA SER A 318 -14.21 0.16 -19.29
C SER A 318 -15.34 1.00 -18.68
N ASN A 319 -15.92 0.54 -17.56
CA ASN A 319 -16.99 1.26 -16.86
C ASN A 319 -16.46 2.14 -15.72
N GLY A 320 -15.15 2.45 -15.72
CA GLY A 320 -14.50 3.25 -14.68
C GLY A 320 -14.58 2.63 -13.28
N PHE A 321 -14.63 3.50 -12.26
CA PHE A 321 -14.71 3.07 -10.87
C PHE A 321 -15.96 2.26 -10.58
N LYS A 322 -17.07 2.48 -11.31
CA LYS A 322 -18.26 1.62 -11.21
C LYS A 322 -17.96 0.16 -11.56
N GLY A 323 -17.05 -0.09 -12.49
CA GLY A 323 -16.61 -1.43 -12.87
C GLY A 323 -15.73 -2.10 -11.82
N ASN A 324 -14.90 -1.34 -11.10
CA ASN A 324 -14.09 -1.87 -10.00
C ASN A 324 -14.91 -2.06 -8.72
N ILE A 325 -15.79 -1.11 -8.38
CA ILE A 325 -16.52 -1.07 -7.12
C ILE A 325 -17.97 -1.51 -7.35
N ASN A 326 -18.20 -2.81 -7.22
CA ASN A 326 -19.53 -3.42 -7.32
C ASN A 326 -20.09 -3.77 -5.93
N GLY A 327 -20.02 -2.85 -4.97
CA GLY A 327 -20.62 -3.04 -3.65
C GLY A 327 -22.14 -2.84 -3.68
N GLY A 328 -22.90 -3.71 -3.01
CA GLY A 328 -24.32 -3.46 -2.77
C GLY A 328 -24.58 -2.62 -1.51
N GLY A 329 -23.56 -2.42 -0.67
CA GLY A 329 -23.60 -1.56 0.51
C GLY A 329 -23.16 -0.12 0.22
N ALA A 330 -22.94 0.66 1.28
CA ALA A 330 -22.55 2.07 1.16
C ALA A 330 -21.19 2.25 0.44
N ILE A 331 -21.17 3.16 -0.54
CA ILE A 331 -19.97 3.64 -1.21
C ILE A 331 -19.79 5.11 -0.82
N ILE A 332 -18.73 5.40 -0.09
CA ILE A 332 -18.40 6.74 0.41
C ILE A 332 -17.14 7.22 -0.32
N LEU A 333 -17.29 8.25 -1.14
CA LEU A 333 -16.20 8.86 -1.90
C LEU A 333 -16.05 10.31 -1.45
N ASP A 334 -14.96 10.61 -0.75
CA ASP A 334 -14.72 11.95 -0.22
C ASP A 334 -14.46 12.96 -1.34
N SER A 335 -15.05 14.16 -1.24
CA SER A 335 -14.86 15.25 -2.21
C SER A 335 -13.42 15.75 -2.31
N ALA A 336 -12.59 15.48 -1.30
CA ALA A 336 -11.17 15.79 -1.28
C ALA A 336 -10.29 14.61 -1.76
N ALA A 337 -10.87 13.56 -2.36
CA ALA A 337 -10.14 12.42 -2.91
C ALA A 337 -9.73 12.58 -4.38
N ASN A 338 -8.81 11.75 -4.83
CA ASN A 338 -8.23 11.78 -6.17
C ASN A 338 -8.62 10.53 -6.99
N PHE A 339 -8.74 10.72 -8.30
CA PHE A 339 -9.23 9.71 -9.22
C PHE A 339 -8.37 9.66 -10.49
N GLU A 340 -8.03 8.47 -10.96
CA GLU A 340 -7.30 8.28 -12.23
C GLU A 340 -7.96 7.19 -13.09
N TYR A 341 -8.13 7.51 -14.37
CA TYR A 341 -8.51 6.58 -15.42
C TYR A 341 -7.25 6.15 -16.19
N ASP A 342 -6.86 4.88 -16.04
CA ASP A 342 -5.60 4.30 -16.56
C ASP A 342 -5.90 2.96 -17.26
N GLY A 343 -6.90 2.95 -18.14
CA GLY A 343 -7.32 1.78 -18.91
C GLY A 343 -6.69 1.67 -20.30
N THR A 344 -6.86 0.51 -20.93
CA THR A 344 -6.45 0.22 -22.32
C THR A 344 -7.60 0.30 -23.33
N VAL A 345 -8.84 0.42 -22.84
CA VAL A 345 -10.07 0.57 -23.63
C VAL A 345 -10.77 1.86 -23.21
N ALA A 346 -11.64 2.41 -24.06
CA ALA A 346 -12.38 3.63 -23.73
C ALA A 346 -13.16 3.46 -22.41
N GLN A 347 -13.10 4.48 -21.54
CA GLN A 347 -13.71 4.44 -20.22
C GLN A 347 -14.90 5.40 -20.09
N ALA A 348 -15.98 4.91 -19.48
CA ALA A 348 -17.18 5.68 -19.19
C ALA A 348 -17.68 5.33 -17.79
N ASP A 349 -17.65 6.30 -16.88
CA ASP A 349 -17.89 6.05 -15.46
C ASP A 349 -19.16 6.73 -14.96
N THR A 350 -19.96 6.00 -14.19
CA THR A 350 -21.18 6.48 -13.54
C THR A 350 -21.04 6.61 -12.02
N LEU A 351 -19.88 6.25 -11.45
CA LEU A 351 -19.61 6.31 -10.02
C LEU A 351 -18.76 7.54 -9.62
N LEU A 352 -18.15 8.24 -10.57
CA LEU A 352 -17.38 9.45 -10.27
C LEU A 352 -18.26 10.48 -9.53
N PRO A 353 -17.83 10.99 -8.35
CA PRO A 353 -18.60 11.97 -7.59
C PRO A 353 -18.75 13.31 -8.33
N THR A 354 -19.75 14.09 -7.95
CA THR A 354 -19.96 15.45 -8.49
C THR A 354 -18.87 16.44 -8.07
N VAL A 355 -18.09 16.13 -7.03
CA VAL A 355 -16.95 16.93 -6.57
C VAL A 355 -15.78 16.01 -6.28
N VAL A 356 -14.61 16.33 -6.83
CA VAL A 356 -13.36 15.61 -6.60
C VAL A 356 -12.22 16.60 -6.33
N ASN A 357 -11.13 16.13 -5.75
CA ASN A 357 -9.92 16.93 -5.60
C ASN A 357 -9.13 16.95 -6.92
N ASN A 358 -8.49 15.84 -7.26
CA ASN A 358 -7.73 15.70 -8.50
C ASN A 358 -8.36 14.64 -9.41
N LEU A 359 -8.32 14.89 -10.72
CA LEU A 359 -8.74 13.94 -11.74
C LEU A 359 -7.64 13.78 -12.78
N THR A 360 -7.20 12.54 -13.03
CA THR A 360 -6.20 12.23 -14.05
C THR A 360 -6.82 11.39 -15.16
N ILE A 361 -6.61 11.83 -16.41
CA ILE A 361 -6.96 11.13 -17.64
C ILE A 361 -5.68 10.57 -18.23
N ASN A 362 -5.47 9.26 -18.07
CA ASN A 362 -4.28 8.54 -18.51
C ASN A 362 -4.68 7.33 -19.37
N ASN A 363 -5.56 7.55 -20.35
CA ASN A 363 -6.09 6.47 -21.18
C ASN A 363 -6.14 6.90 -22.64
N ALA A 364 -5.25 6.31 -23.46
CA ALA A 364 -5.13 6.61 -24.87
C ALA A 364 -6.41 6.35 -25.68
N ALA A 365 -7.25 5.40 -25.26
CA ALA A 365 -8.54 5.11 -25.90
C ALA A 365 -9.64 6.12 -25.54
N GLY A 366 -9.38 7.01 -24.57
CA GLY A 366 -10.25 8.10 -24.19
C GLY A 366 -11.15 7.81 -22.99
N VAL A 367 -11.65 8.90 -22.39
CA VAL A 367 -12.53 8.87 -21.21
C VAL A 367 -13.73 9.78 -21.44
N THR A 368 -14.92 9.35 -21.06
CA THR A 368 -16.16 10.13 -21.16
C THR A 368 -16.80 10.31 -19.79
N LEU A 369 -17.08 11.56 -19.40
CA LEU A 369 -17.91 11.85 -18.22
C LEU A 369 -19.37 11.47 -18.47
N LYS A 370 -20.03 10.90 -17.46
CA LYS A 370 -21.47 10.66 -17.48
C LYS A 370 -22.27 11.64 -16.62
N SER A 371 -21.60 12.43 -15.79
CA SER A 371 -22.20 13.43 -14.92
C SER A 371 -21.30 14.66 -14.81
N PRO A 372 -21.86 15.88 -14.66
CA PRO A 372 -21.06 17.06 -14.39
C PRO A 372 -20.23 16.89 -13.12
N THR A 373 -18.95 17.24 -13.20
CA THR A 373 -18.00 17.06 -12.09
C THR A 373 -17.25 18.35 -11.84
N ARG A 374 -17.16 18.76 -10.57
CA ARG A 374 -16.29 19.85 -10.13
C ARG A 374 -14.95 19.29 -9.66
N ILE A 375 -13.86 19.83 -10.19
CA ILE A 375 -12.49 19.43 -9.85
C ILE A 375 -11.86 20.58 -9.06
N ASN A 376 -11.57 20.36 -7.78
CA ASN A 376 -11.11 21.42 -6.88
C ASN A 376 -9.61 21.73 -7.03
N GLY A 377 -8.83 20.69 -7.32
CA GLY A 377 -7.41 20.73 -7.56
C GLY A 377 -7.10 20.60 -9.06
N ILE A 378 -6.37 19.57 -9.44
CA ILE A 378 -5.76 19.47 -10.76
C ILE A 378 -6.52 18.46 -11.63
N LEU A 379 -6.89 18.89 -12.84
CA LEU A 379 -7.22 18.00 -13.95
C LEU A 379 -5.96 17.73 -14.77
N THR A 380 -5.44 16.51 -14.73
CA THR A 380 -4.25 16.10 -15.50
C THR A 380 -4.67 15.34 -16.75
N LEU A 381 -4.32 15.85 -17.92
CA LEU A 381 -4.54 15.22 -19.22
C LEU A 381 -3.24 14.58 -19.71
N LYS A 382 -2.98 13.34 -19.31
CA LYS A 382 -1.73 12.63 -19.59
C LYS A 382 -1.79 11.86 -20.91
N ALA A 383 -2.89 11.18 -21.20
CA ALA A 383 -3.04 10.42 -22.44
C ALA A 383 -4.50 10.35 -22.91
N GLY A 384 -4.67 10.37 -24.23
CA GLY A 384 -5.96 10.26 -24.91
C GLY A 384 -6.84 11.50 -24.79
N MET A 385 -8.03 11.38 -25.37
CA MET A 385 -9.03 12.45 -25.39
C MET A 385 -10.00 12.29 -24.23
N PHE A 386 -10.16 13.36 -23.46
CA PHE A 386 -11.21 13.52 -22.47
C PHE A 386 -12.46 14.12 -23.13
N ASP A 387 -13.49 13.31 -23.29
CA ASP A 387 -14.80 13.75 -23.77
C ASP A 387 -15.56 14.48 -22.65
N ASN A 388 -15.38 15.80 -22.63
CA ASN A 388 -16.04 16.75 -21.75
C ASN A 388 -17.29 17.39 -22.38
N THR A 389 -18.00 16.67 -23.27
CA THR A 389 -19.33 17.10 -23.74
C THR A 389 -20.31 17.21 -22.58
N VAL A 390 -20.20 16.33 -21.58
CA VAL A 390 -20.72 16.58 -20.25
C VAL A 390 -19.72 17.48 -19.52
N PRO A 391 -20.11 18.71 -19.12
CA PRO A 391 -19.17 19.72 -18.67
C PRO A 391 -18.58 19.38 -17.29
N PHE A 392 -17.31 19.73 -17.10
CA PHE A 392 -16.72 19.85 -15.77
C PHE A 392 -16.59 21.32 -15.37
N THR A 393 -16.45 21.57 -14.08
CA THR A 393 -16.08 22.90 -13.56
C THR A 393 -14.82 22.80 -12.73
N LEU A 394 -14.10 23.91 -12.59
CA LEU A 394 -12.94 23.98 -11.72
C LEU A 394 -13.27 24.75 -10.45
N GLY A 395 -12.69 24.33 -9.33
CA GLY A 395 -12.69 25.11 -8.10
C GLY A 395 -11.86 26.40 -8.23
N PRO A 396 -11.92 27.32 -7.24
CA PRO A 396 -11.13 28.56 -7.23
C PRO A 396 -9.63 28.36 -7.45
N SER A 397 -9.10 27.23 -6.97
CA SER A 397 -7.69 26.85 -7.10
C SER A 397 -7.46 25.81 -8.20
N GLY A 398 -8.49 25.50 -8.98
CA GLY A 398 -8.44 24.42 -9.96
C GLY A 398 -7.62 24.79 -11.19
N SER A 399 -6.88 23.82 -11.73
CA SER A 399 -6.06 24.01 -12.93
C SER A 399 -6.07 22.77 -13.81
N ILE A 400 -5.73 22.96 -15.08
CA ILE A 400 -5.53 21.87 -16.03
C ILE A 400 -4.04 21.72 -16.29
N VAL A 401 -3.53 20.50 -16.24
CA VAL A 401 -2.16 20.14 -16.65
C VAL A 401 -2.25 19.29 -17.90
N ASN A 402 -1.63 19.74 -18.99
CA ASN A 402 -1.54 18.98 -20.23
C ASN A 402 -0.18 18.27 -20.32
N GLY A 403 -0.22 16.94 -20.25
CA GLY A 403 0.93 16.03 -20.36
C GLY A 403 0.86 15.11 -21.58
N GLY A 404 0.07 15.46 -22.61
CA GLY A 404 -0.06 14.68 -23.85
C GLY A 404 -1.49 14.28 -24.20
N GLY A 405 -2.44 14.46 -23.28
CA GLY A 405 -3.87 14.29 -23.53
C GLY A 405 -4.53 15.55 -24.11
N SER A 406 -5.84 15.47 -24.36
CA SER A 406 -6.62 16.60 -24.88
C SER A 406 -8.04 16.62 -24.34
N LEU A 407 -8.67 17.80 -24.38
CA LEU A 407 -10.11 17.94 -24.21
C LEU A 407 -10.79 17.85 -25.57
N LYS A 408 -11.96 17.21 -25.63
CA LYS A 408 -12.79 17.23 -26.84
C LYS A 408 -13.37 18.63 -27.11
N VAL A 409 -13.81 19.31 -26.05
CA VAL A 409 -14.27 20.70 -26.09
C VAL A 409 -13.22 21.59 -25.41
N PRO A 410 -12.51 22.45 -26.16
CA PRO A 410 -11.49 23.33 -25.59
C PRO A 410 -12.05 24.29 -24.53
N VAL A 411 -11.28 24.55 -23.47
CA VAL A 411 -11.58 25.62 -22.50
C VAL A 411 -10.63 26.81 -22.72
N THR A 412 -11.18 28.01 -22.86
CA THR A 412 -10.43 29.21 -23.27
C THR A 412 -10.10 30.17 -22.12
N SER A 413 -10.67 29.97 -20.93
CA SER A 413 -10.62 30.93 -19.80
C SER A 413 -10.02 30.37 -18.51
N VAL A 414 -9.27 29.27 -18.59
CA VAL A 414 -8.81 28.48 -17.44
C VAL A 414 -7.27 28.47 -17.34
N LYS A 415 -6.75 28.44 -16.11
CA LYS A 415 -5.32 28.19 -15.84
C LYS A 415 -4.92 26.81 -16.37
N SER A 416 -4.19 26.81 -17.48
CA SER A 416 -3.69 25.62 -18.16
C SER A 416 -2.16 25.63 -18.13
N LEU A 417 -1.57 24.54 -17.65
CA LEU A 417 -0.13 24.34 -17.49
C LEU A 417 0.32 23.14 -18.31
N ASN A 418 1.60 23.08 -18.69
CA ASN A 418 2.22 21.86 -19.21
C ASN A 418 2.70 20.96 -18.05
N GLU A 419 3.26 19.81 -18.38
CA GLU A 419 3.81 18.84 -17.42
C GLU A 419 4.87 19.41 -16.45
N ASN A 420 5.59 20.46 -16.85
CA ASN A 420 6.60 21.13 -16.02
C ASN A 420 6.00 22.26 -15.16
N GLY A 421 4.67 22.39 -15.10
CA GLY A 421 3.98 23.45 -14.37
C GLY A 421 4.08 24.84 -15.03
N ILE A 422 4.51 24.91 -16.29
CA ILE A 422 4.63 26.17 -17.04
C ILE A 422 3.31 26.47 -17.75
N PRO A 423 2.79 27.70 -17.69
CA PRO A 423 1.57 28.08 -18.42
C PRO A 423 1.65 27.76 -19.91
N VAL A 424 0.60 27.16 -20.48
CA VAL A 424 0.53 26.91 -21.94
C VAL A 424 0.08 28.14 -22.73
N SER A 425 -0.54 29.11 -22.05
CA SER A 425 -0.99 30.38 -22.60
C SER A 425 -0.89 31.49 -21.56
N PHE A 426 -0.94 32.74 -22.04
CA PHE A 426 -1.00 33.91 -21.17
C PHE A 426 -2.32 33.93 -20.39
N PHE A 427 -2.26 34.11 -19.06
CA PHE A 427 -3.44 34.31 -18.23
C PHE A 427 -3.19 35.31 -17.10
N VAL A 428 -4.28 35.91 -16.61
CA VAL A 428 -4.28 36.78 -15.43
C VAL A 428 -5.44 36.36 -14.53
N GLN A 429 -5.17 36.05 -13.27
CA GLN A 429 -6.18 35.73 -12.27
C GLN A 429 -6.81 37.01 -11.70
N GLN A 430 -7.97 36.86 -11.07
CA GLN A 430 -8.55 37.93 -10.27
C GLN A 430 -7.64 38.21 -9.06
N ASN A 431 -7.38 39.47 -8.74
CA ASN A 431 -6.60 39.83 -7.56
C ASN A 431 -7.30 39.34 -6.27
N TYR A 432 -6.52 38.93 -5.28
CA TYR A 432 -7.05 38.49 -3.98
C TYR A 432 -6.24 39.07 -2.81
N PRO A 433 -6.89 39.61 -1.77
CA PRO A 433 -8.34 39.79 -1.64
C PRO A 433 -8.91 40.80 -2.67
N ASN A 434 -10.22 40.72 -2.94
CA ASN A 434 -10.98 41.73 -3.70
C ASN A 434 -12.45 41.71 -3.22
N PRO A 435 -12.95 42.72 -2.47
CA PRO A 435 -12.28 43.99 -2.15
C PRO A 435 -11.02 43.83 -1.30
N PHE A 436 -10.10 44.80 -1.33
CA PHE A 436 -8.85 44.75 -0.59
C PHE A 436 -8.57 46.03 0.23
N ASN A 437 -7.73 45.93 1.27
CA ASN A 437 -7.28 47.05 2.11
C ASN A 437 -5.89 46.81 2.75
N PRO A 438 -4.89 47.70 2.54
CA PRO A 438 -4.64 48.40 1.30
C PRO A 438 -3.90 47.52 0.28
N SER A 439 -3.62 46.24 0.60
CA SER A 439 -2.80 45.36 -0.23
C SER A 439 -3.58 44.20 -0.85
N THR A 440 -3.21 43.81 -2.06
CA THR A 440 -3.76 42.66 -2.79
C THR A 440 -2.67 41.94 -3.57
N THR A 441 -2.90 40.68 -3.91
CA THR A 441 -2.00 39.88 -4.72
C THR A 441 -2.59 39.68 -6.10
N ILE A 442 -1.79 39.94 -7.14
CA ILE A 442 -2.15 39.67 -8.54
C ILE A 442 -1.31 38.49 -9.03
N VAL A 443 -1.97 37.45 -9.53
CA VAL A 443 -1.31 36.26 -10.08
C VAL A 443 -1.50 36.21 -11.60
N PHE A 444 -0.43 35.94 -12.34
CA PHE A 444 -0.45 35.82 -13.79
C PHE A 444 0.56 34.77 -14.28
N GLY A 445 0.38 34.28 -15.49
CA GLY A 445 1.28 33.32 -16.12
C GLY A 445 1.64 33.72 -17.55
N ILE A 446 2.89 33.48 -17.92
CA ILE A 446 3.41 33.68 -19.28
C ILE A 446 3.95 32.36 -19.85
N ALA A 447 3.58 32.06 -21.09
CA ALA A 447 3.98 30.81 -21.75
C ALA A 447 5.36 30.87 -22.43
N LYS A 448 5.87 32.08 -22.66
CA LYS A 448 7.18 32.34 -23.29
C LYS A 448 7.89 33.44 -22.53
N SER A 449 9.20 33.29 -22.33
CA SER A 449 10.03 34.31 -21.69
C SER A 449 9.97 35.63 -22.48
N GLY A 450 9.91 36.75 -21.78
CA GLY A 450 9.76 38.06 -22.39
C GLY A 450 9.56 39.17 -21.37
N PHE A 451 9.50 40.42 -21.86
CA PHE A 451 9.15 41.55 -21.03
C PHE A 451 7.67 41.53 -20.66
N VAL A 452 7.41 41.74 -19.37
CA VAL A 452 6.06 41.83 -18.80
C VAL A 452 5.89 43.17 -18.11
N SER A 453 4.81 43.88 -18.42
CA SER A 453 4.40 45.09 -17.70
C SER A 453 3.08 44.86 -16.96
N ALA A 454 3.00 45.37 -15.73
CA ALA A 454 1.83 45.34 -14.87
C ALA A 454 1.56 46.75 -14.35
N LYS A 455 0.44 47.35 -14.78
CA LYS A 455 0.09 48.75 -14.50
C LYS A 455 -1.33 48.86 -13.95
N VAL A 456 -1.58 49.86 -13.12
CA VAL A 456 -2.89 50.15 -12.52
C VAL A 456 -3.43 51.47 -13.04
N PHE A 457 -4.73 51.49 -13.33
CA PHE A 457 -5.45 52.62 -13.90
C PHE A 457 -6.71 52.94 -13.07
N ASN A 458 -7.07 54.22 -13.01
CA ASN A 458 -8.37 54.64 -12.50
C ASN A 458 -9.48 54.49 -13.57
N LEU A 459 -10.73 54.81 -13.22
CA LEU A 459 -11.87 54.72 -14.16
C LEU A 459 -11.80 55.72 -15.33
N LEU A 460 -11.00 56.78 -15.21
CA LEU A 460 -10.74 57.74 -16.30
C LEU A 460 -9.63 57.24 -17.26
N GLY A 461 -9.06 56.06 -17.00
CA GLY A 461 -7.98 55.49 -17.80
C GLY A 461 -6.60 56.09 -17.51
N GLN A 462 -6.46 56.90 -16.47
CA GLN A 462 -5.15 57.45 -16.06
C GLN A 462 -4.37 56.37 -15.32
N GLU A 463 -3.09 56.20 -15.68
CA GLU A 463 -2.16 55.33 -14.96
C GLU A 463 -1.88 55.92 -13.58
N VAL A 464 -2.13 55.14 -12.53
CA VAL A 464 -1.94 55.55 -11.13
C VAL A 464 -0.82 54.76 -10.44
N ALA A 465 -0.36 53.65 -11.02
CA ALA A 465 0.82 52.92 -10.56
C ALA A 465 1.45 52.06 -11.67
N ASP A 466 2.79 52.01 -11.71
CA ASP A 466 3.57 51.02 -12.46
C ASP A 466 4.10 49.97 -11.46
N VAL A 467 3.48 48.79 -11.46
CA VAL A 467 3.69 47.76 -10.41
C VAL A 467 4.92 46.90 -10.73
N MET A 468 5.14 46.63 -12.01
CA MET A 468 6.25 45.80 -12.48
C MET A 468 6.47 46.06 -13.97
N ASN A 469 7.73 46.17 -14.39
CA ASN A 469 8.11 46.26 -15.80
C ASN A 469 9.49 45.64 -16.01
N GLU A 470 9.54 44.32 -16.21
CA GLU A 470 10.81 43.58 -16.27
C GLU A 470 10.73 42.33 -17.16
N TYR A 471 11.89 41.78 -17.50
CA TYR A 471 11.98 40.51 -18.22
C TYR A 471 11.69 39.34 -17.27
N LYS A 472 10.78 38.45 -17.69
CA LYS A 472 10.42 37.24 -16.95
C LYS A 472 10.64 36.01 -17.82
N ASN A 473 11.02 34.90 -17.18
CA ASN A 473 11.06 33.60 -17.86
C ASN A 473 9.66 33.01 -18.00
N ALA A 474 9.47 32.01 -18.86
CA ALA A 474 8.20 31.27 -18.91
C ALA A 474 7.88 30.70 -17.50
N GLY A 475 6.69 30.99 -16.99
CA GLY A 475 6.32 30.65 -15.62
C GLY A 475 5.13 31.42 -15.07
N GLU A 476 4.75 31.08 -13.84
CA GLU A 476 3.72 31.77 -13.04
C GLU A 476 4.37 32.75 -12.06
N TYR A 477 3.75 33.91 -11.90
CA TYR A 477 4.25 35.00 -11.07
C TYR A 477 3.14 35.56 -10.19
N SER A 478 3.54 36.00 -9.00
CA SER A 478 2.67 36.63 -8.01
C SER A 478 3.29 37.96 -7.61
N ILE A 479 2.54 39.05 -7.78
CA ILE A 479 2.96 40.41 -7.42
C ILE A 479 2.05 40.94 -6.31
N ASN A 480 2.67 41.46 -5.25
CA ASN A 480 1.95 42.17 -4.19
C ASN A 480 1.81 43.64 -4.61
N PHE A 481 0.58 44.15 -4.59
CA PHE A 481 0.28 45.56 -4.86
C PHE A 481 -0.25 46.23 -3.59
N ASN A 482 0.43 47.27 -3.12
CA ASN A 482 0.03 48.08 -1.97
C ASN A 482 -0.51 49.44 -2.45
N ALA A 483 -1.80 49.66 -2.24
CA ALA A 483 -2.53 50.85 -2.68
C ALA A 483 -2.76 51.88 -1.55
N SER A 484 -1.91 51.89 -0.52
CA SER A 484 -2.06 52.80 0.64
C SER A 484 -2.11 54.29 0.26
N HIS A 485 -1.49 54.67 -0.86
CA HIS A 485 -1.49 56.04 -1.40
C HIS A 485 -2.71 56.37 -2.29
N LEU A 486 -3.57 55.40 -2.61
CA LEU A 486 -4.75 55.59 -3.46
C LEU A 486 -6.03 55.77 -2.61
N SER A 487 -7.03 56.49 -3.13
CA SER A 487 -8.35 56.62 -2.47
C SER A 487 -9.20 55.36 -2.69
N SER A 488 -10.16 55.09 -1.79
CA SER A 488 -11.11 53.99 -1.98
C SER A 488 -11.88 54.16 -3.30
N GLY A 489 -12.08 53.07 -4.02
CA GLY A 489 -12.69 53.12 -5.33
C GLY A 489 -12.39 51.90 -6.21
N VAL A 490 -12.92 51.94 -7.42
CA VAL A 490 -12.72 50.93 -8.45
C VAL A 490 -11.49 51.29 -9.28
N TYR A 491 -10.61 50.31 -9.46
CA TYR A 491 -9.43 50.41 -10.31
C TYR A 491 -9.40 49.27 -11.32
N LEU A 492 -8.63 49.45 -12.39
CA LEU A 492 -8.33 48.42 -13.37
C LEU A 492 -6.82 48.13 -13.33
N TYR A 493 -6.42 46.87 -13.36
CA TYR A 493 -5.03 46.51 -13.60
C TYR A 493 -4.90 45.85 -14.96
N ARG A 494 -3.84 46.22 -15.69
CA ARG A 494 -3.47 45.67 -16.99
C ARG A 494 -2.15 44.93 -16.84
N ILE A 495 -2.11 43.68 -17.30
CA ILE A 495 -0.87 42.95 -17.50
C ILE A 495 -0.68 42.70 -18.99
N GLN A 496 0.52 42.96 -19.48
CA GLN A 496 0.90 42.74 -20.87
C GLN A 496 2.19 41.93 -20.94
N SER A 497 2.23 40.95 -21.84
CA SER A 497 3.40 40.13 -22.16
C SER A 497 3.45 39.91 -23.67
N GLY A 498 4.40 40.56 -24.36
CA GLY A 498 4.42 40.61 -25.82
C GLY A 498 3.12 41.17 -26.40
N ASN A 499 2.45 40.39 -27.25
CA ASN A 499 1.16 40.74 -27.88
C ASN A 499 -0.07 40.41 -27.01
N SER A 500 0.12 39.71 -25.89
CA SER A 500 -0.99 39.33 -25.02
C SER A 500 -1.23 40.40 -23.95
N VAL A 501 -2.48 40.84 -23.83
CA VAL A 501 -2.91 41.85 -22.85
C VAL A 501 -4.16 41.35 -22.14
N ALA A 502 -4.20 41.47 -20.82
CA ALA A 502 -5.41 41.23 -20.02
C ALA A 502 -5.64 42.37 -19.04
N VAL A 503 -6.91 42.73 -18.87
CA VAL A 503 -7.35 43.79 -17.97
C VAL A 503 -8.40 43.21 -17.01
N LYS A 504 -8.27 43.52 -15.73
CA LYS A 504 -9.17 43.04 -14.66
C LYS A 504 -9.51 44.19 -13.72
N ARG A 505 -10.68 44.11 -13.10
CA ARG A 505 -11.20 45.13 -12.17
C ARG A 505 -10.87 44.75 -10.74
N MET A 506 -10.48 45.71 -9.91
CA MET A 506 -10.27 45.55 -8.47
C MET A 506 -10.96 46.68 -7.67
N LEU A 507 -11.34 46.40 -6.43
CA LEU A 507 -12.05 47.33 -5.54
C LEU A 507 -11.23 47.55 -4.25
N LEU A 508 -10.73 48.76 -4.06
CA LEU A 508 -10.06 49.19 -2.83
C LEU A 508 -11.10 49.76 -1.86
N MET A 509 -11.18 49.22 -0.65
CA MET A 509 -11.99 49.77 0.45
C MET A 509 -11.07 50.09 1.61
N LYS A 510 -11.03 51.36 2.06
CA LYS A 510 -10.20 51.76 3.19
C LYS A 510 -11.00 51.74 4.48
#